data_AF-A0A6M1Z536-F1
#
_entry.id   AF-A0A6M1Z536-F1
#
_cell.length_a   1.000
_cell.length_b   1.000
_cell.length_c   1.000
_cell.angle_alpha   90.00
_cell.angle_beta   90.00
_cell.angle_gamma   90.00
#
_symmetry.space_group_name_H-M   'P 1'
#
loop_
_entity.id
_entity.type
_entity.pdbx_description
1 polymer ?
#
loop_
_entity_poly.entity_id
_entity_poly.type
_entity_poly.pdbx_seq_one_letter_code
_entity_poly.pdbx_strand_id
1 'polypeptide(L)'
;MDPEISFFYLSDIKKFFFKNKFLFFIAFFIFFFIAFFILLSFETKYTAEATFFEDIDNANTKTIGSLKDIVLSDSNVVSSDASSFFKSKSLAKKIVKKLALQITLQPKLNVFQKKCKIALKNLHFECRKKVEDPQEIEYENIYFKKIKPKFYYLKILDESFFEVLDLNKKMLYKSGVGKQVKLKNLSFTIKKIPIVFFNKTLKIRVDPVDTAAQKILKDIKVIKDKSAPNYLTIKTKNESRYLVAKILNTLMDLYLEHLKKEQKVLVQDQLKYLEKRKDSLEKDLFTFYEHLEKYLKTNVKDK
;
A
#
# COMPACT_ATOMS: atom_id res chain seq x y z
N MET A 1 32.82 54.19 -35.59
CA MET A 1 33.14 53.31 -34.45
C MET A 1 32.22 52.13 -34.60
N ASP A 2 32.66 51.12 -35.34
CA ASP A 2 31.86 49.92 -35.56
C ASP A 2 31.99 49.00 -34.34
N PRO A 3 30.88 48.41 -33.86
CA PRO A 3 30.92 47.49 -32.74
C PRO A 3 31.67 46.23 -33.18
N GLU A 4 32.78 45.92 -32.53
CA GLU A 4 33.47 44.65 -32.70
C GLU A 4 32.51 43.52 -32.31
N ILE A 5 31.93 42.86 -33.33
CA ILE A 5 31.17 41.64 -33.15
C ILE A 5 32.20 40.56 -32.81
N SER A 6 32.42 40.35 -31.52
CA SER A 6 33.29 39.31 -31.02
C SER A 6 32.65 37.95 -31.29
N PHE A 7 33.05 37.30 -32.40
CA PHE A 7 32.69 35.93 -32.68
C PHE A 7 33.40 35.01 -31.68
N PHE A 8 32.64 34.36 -30.80
CA PHE A 8 33.15 33.32 -29.92
C PHE A 8 33.42 32.05 -30.73
N TYR A 9 34.69 31.71 -30.92
CA TYR A 9 35.08 30.45 -31.57
C TYR A 9 35.24 29.32 -30.54
N LEU A 10 34.92 28.08 -30.94
CA LEU A 10 35.16 26.87 -30.13
C LEU A 10 36.64 26.69 -29.74
N SER A 11 37.56 27.22 -30.53
CA SER A 11 39.00 27.25 -30.25
C SER A 11 39.36 28.13 -29.06
N ASP A 12 38.60 29.20 -28.80
CA ASP A 12 38.84 30.10 -27.67
C ASP A 12 38.34 29.48 -26.35
N ILE A 13 37.28 28.69 -26.39
CA ILE A 13 36.83 27.85 -25.27
C ILE A 13 37.94 26.84 -24.88
N LYS A 14 38.59 26.23 -25.87
CA LYS A 14 39.72 25.31 -25.64
C LYS A 14 40.90 26.05 -24.99
N LYS A 15 41.27 27.23 -25.49
CA LYS A 15 42.34 28.04 -24.86
C LYS A 15 41.99 28.46 -23.43
N PHE A 16 40.74 28.84 -23.17
CA PHE A 16 40.25 29.19 -21.83
C PHE A 16 40.31 28.01 -20.86
N PHE A 17 39.90 26.82 -21.30
CA PHE A 17 40.02 25.59 -20.52
C PHE A 17 41.48 25.25 -20.20
N PHE A 18 42.38 25.38 -21.18
CA PHE A 18 43.81 25.09 -20.99
C PHE A 18 44.54 26.13 -20.12
N LYS A 19 44.08 27.39 -20.11
CA LYS A 19 44.62 28.47 -19.27
C LYS A 19 44.22 28.30 -17.80
N ASN A 20 42.99 27.83 -17.56
CA ASN A 20 42.40 27.72 -16.22
C ASN A 20 42.20 26.27 -15.75
N LYS A 21 43.02 25.32 -16.23
CA LYS A 21 42.85 23.88 -15.94
C LYS A 21 42.70 23.56 -14.46
N PHE A 22 43.47 24.24 -13.60
CA PHE A 22 43.41 24.05 -12.16
C PHE A 22 42.04 24.42 -11.57
N LEU A 23 41.43 25.51 -12.06
CA LEU A 23 40.12 25.97 -11.62
C LEU A 23 39.01 25.02 -12.11
N PHE A 24 39.13 24.50 -13.34
CA PHE A 24 38.25 23.43 -13.84
C PHE A 24 38.40 22.13 -13.06
N PHE A 25 39.62 21.77 -12.65
CA PHE A 25 39.87 20.60 -11.82
C PHE A 25 39.24 20.75 -10.43
N ILE A 26 39.41 21.90 -9.77
CA ILE A 26 38.75 22.21 -8.50
C ILE A 26 37.23 22.15 -8.65
N ALA A 27 36.67 22.78 -9.68
CA ALA A 27 35.24 22.76 -9.95
C ALA A 27 34.73 21.33 -10.16
N PHE A 28 35.46 20.51 -10.93
CA PHE A 28 35.13 19.10 -11.13
C PHE A 28 35.10 18.32 -9.80
N PHE A 29 36.11 18.50 -8.93
CA PHE A 29 36.12 17.86 -7.62
C PHE A 29 34.97 18.32 -6.74
N ILE A 30 34.67 19.63 -6.71
CA ILE A 30 33.54 20.17 -5.95
C ILE A 30 32.22 19.56 -6.46
N PHE A 31 31.99 19.56 -7.77
CA PHE A 31 30.80 18.96 -8.37
C PHE A 31 30.73 17.45 -8.13
N PHE A 32 31.85 16.75 -8.18
CA PHE A 32 31.94 15.33 -7.87
C PHE A 32 31.53 15.05 -6.42
N PHE A 33 32.07 15.79 -5.45
CA PHE A 33 31.70 15.62 -4.04
C PHE A 33 30.25 16.00 -3.76
N ILE A 34 29.74 17.05 -4.40
CA ILE A 34 28.33 17.44 -4.30
C ILE A 34 27.44 16.33 -4.86
N ALA A 35 27.72 15.85 -6.08
CA ALA A 35 26.97 14.78 -6.72
C ALA A 35 27.02 13.49 -5.89
N PHE A 36 28.20 13.13 -5.38
CA PHE A 36 28.40 11.97 -4.52
C PHE A 36 27.60 12.08 -3.22
N PHE A 37 27.60 13.25 -2.56
CA PHE A 37 26.82 13.47 -1.36
C PHE A 37 25.31 13.45 -1.62
N ILE A 38 24.87 13.97 -2.77
CA ILE A 38 23.46 13.88 -3.20
C ILE A 38 23.07 12.42 -3.42
N LEU A 39 23.90 11.63 -4.09
CA LEU A 39 23.65 10.23 -4.39
C LEU A 39 23.60 9.39 -3.11
N LEU A 40 24.50 9.64 -2.16
CA LEU A 40 24.47 9.04 -0.82
C LEU A 40 23.29 9.51 0.02
N SER A 41 22.70 10.66 -0.27
CA SER A 41 21.57 11.22 0.48
C SER A 41 20.20 10.66 0.07
N PHE A 42 20.14 9.74 -0.89
CA PHE A 42 18.92 9.02 -1.24
C PHE A 42 18.58 7.97 -0.19
N GLU A 43 17.34 7.95 0.29
CA GLU A 43 16.89 6.97 1.28
C GLU A 43 16.89 5.57 0.65
N THR A 44 17.70 4.66 1.21
CA THR A 44 17.66 3.24 0.86
C THR A 44 16.35 2.65 1.38
N LYS A 45 15.61 1.98 0.48
CA LYS A 45 14.34 1.35 0.80
C LYS A 45 14.38 -0.10 0.34
N TYR A 46 13.96 -1.01 1.20
CA TYR A 46 13.75 -2.40 0.84
C TYR A 46 12.54 -2.52 -0.07
N THR A 47 12.68 -3.34 -1.10
CA THR A 47 11.60 -3.74 -2.01
C THR A 47 11.20 -5.17 -1.69
N ALA A 48 9.92 -5.42 -1.43
CA ALA A 48 9.38 -6.76 -1.49
C ALA A 48 8.56 -6.90 -2.76
N GLU A 49 8.61 -8.09 -3.32
CA GLU A 49 7.99 -8.46 -4.57
C GLU A 49 7.26 -9.79 -4.36
N ALA A 50 6.02 -9.83 -4.81
CA ALA A 50 5.23 -11.04 -4.84
C ALA A 50 4.59 -11.16 -6.22
N THR A 51 4.74 -12.33 -6.81
CA THR A 51 4.13 -12.69 -8.08
C THR A 51 2.87 -13.49 -7.82
N PHE A 52 1.83 -13.18 -8.58
CA PHE A 52 0.54 -13.84 -8.53
C PHE A 52 0.20 -14.33 -9.94
N PHE A 53 -0.34 -15.54 -10.01
CA PHE A 53 -0.90 -16.09 -11.24
C PHE A 53 -2.42 -15.98 -11.18
N GLU A 54 -2.98 -15.22 -12.11
CA GLU A 54 -4.41 -15.08 -12.36
C GLU A 54 -4.78 -16.03 -13.50
N ASP A 55 -5.63 -17.01 -13.20
CA ASP A 55 -6.17 -17.90 -14.22
C ASP A 55 -7.25 -17.17 -15.03
N ILE A 56 -6.81 -16.49 -16.11
CA ILE A 56 -7.67 -15.66 -16.96
C ILE A 56 -8.74 -16.50 -17.68
N ASP A 57 -8.42 -17.76 -18.00
CA ASP A 57 -9.35 -18.66 -18.70
C ASP A 57 -10.51 -19.09 -17.78
N ASN A 58 -10.27 -19.22 -16.48
CA ASN A 58 -11.30 -19.42 -15.46
C ASN A 58 -12.00 -18.12 -15.01
N ALA A 59 -11.44 -16.94 -15.31
CA ALA A 59 -12.09 -15.65 -15.05
C ALA A 59 -13.15 -15.34 -16.13
N ASN A 60 -12.84 -15.60 -17.40
CA ASN A 60 -13.77 -15.40 -18.52
C ASN A 60 -14.88 -16.46 -18.60
N THR A 61 -14.67 -17.66 -18.04
CA THR A 61 -15.71 -18.72 -18.01
C THR A 61 -16.63 -18.61 -16.79
N LYS A 62 -16.28 -17.81 -15.76
CA LYS A 62 -17.16 -17.55 -14.61
C LYS A 62 -18.21 -16.46 -14.85
N THR A 63 -18.17 -15.78 -16.00
CA THR A 63 -19.16 -14.78 -16.44
C THR A 63 -20.09 -15.31 -17.54
N ILE A 64 -20.40 -16.61 -17.56
CA ILE A 64 -21.57 -17.10 -18.31
C ILE A 64 -22.83 -16.62 -17.57
N GLY A 65 -23.26 -15.38 -17.84
CA GLY A 65 -24.51 -14.87 -17.30
C GLY A 65 -24.78 -13.36 -17.39
N SER A 66 -23.85 -12.52 -17.84
CA SER A 66 -24.13 -11.09 -18.01
C SER A 66 -24.19 -10.73 -19.49
N LEU A 67 -25.40 -10.58 -20.04
CA LEU A 67 -25.66 -10.05 -21.38
C LEU A 67 -25.01 -8.66 -21.62
N LYS A 68 -24.53 -8.01 -20.56
CA LYS A 68 -23.72 -6.79 -20.63
C LYS A 68 -22.36 -6.98 -21.30
N ASP A 69 -21.76 -8.17 -21.23
CA ASP A 69 -20.40 -8.41 -21.73
C ASP A 69 -20.36 -8.60 -23.25
N ILE A 70 -21.49 -8.94 -23.89
CA ILE A 70 -21.60 -9.06 -25.36
C ILE A 70 -21.73 -7.67 -26.03
N VAL A 71 -22.14 -6.64 -25.29
CA VAL A 71 -22.32 -5.27 -25.83
C VAL A 71 -21.08 -4.39 -25.60
N LEU A 72 -20.14 -4.82 -24.74
CA LEU A 72 -18.96 -4.03 -24.36
C LEU A 72 -17.62 -4.58 -24.89
N SER A 73 -17.65 -5.66 -25.68
CA SER A 73 -16.48 -6.31 -26.26
C SER A 73 -15.87 -5.55 -27.44
N ASP A 74 -15.74 -4.22 -27.34
CA ASP A 74 -15.05 -3.39 -28.32
C ASP A 74 -14.12 -2.34 -27.68
N SER A 75 -13.58 -2.64 -26.48
CA SER A 75 -12.49 -1.83 -25.92
C SER A 75 -11.38 -2.68 -25.34
N ASN A 76 -10.25 -2.65 -26.03
CA ASN A 76 -8.97 -3.26 -25.70
C ASN A 76 -8.32 -2.65 -24.43
N VAL A 77 -8.96 -2.73 -23.26
CA VAL A 77 -8.28 -2.63 -21.95
C VAL A 77 -9.08 -3.41 -20.90
N VAL A 78 -8.93 -4.73 -20.86
CA VAL A 78 -9.36 -5.53 -19.69
C VAL A 78 -8.35 -5.28 -18.57
N SER A 79 -8.59 -4.22 -17.79
CA SER A 79 -7.94 -4.08 -16.50
C SER A 79 -8.44 -5.22 -15.60
N SER A 80 -7.71 -6.34 -15.55
CA SER A 80 -8.09 -7.48 -14.70
C SER A 80 -8.49 -7.03 -13.29
N ASP A 81 -9.57 -7.62 -12.78
CA ASP A 81 -10.21 -7.27 -11.51
C ASP A 81 -9.23 -7.30 -10.33
N ALA A 82 -8.23 -8.18 -10.39
CA ALA A 82 -7.15 -8.24 -9.41
C ALA A 82 -6.34 -6.92 -9.32
N SER A 83 -5.97 -6.31 -10.46
CA SER A 83 -5.19 -5.06 -10.48
C SER A 83 -5.95 -3.87 -9.90
N SER A 84 -7.25 -3.79 -10.15
CA SER A 84 -8.12 -2.75 -9.60
C SER A 84 -8.34 -2.97 -8.09
N PHE A 85 -8.46 -4.23 -7.65
CA PHE A 85 -8.57 -4.59 -6.24
C PHE A 85 -7.34 -4.14 -5.43
N PHE A 86 -6.13 -4.45 -5.91
CA PHE A 86 -4.89 -4.09 -5.20
C PHE A 86 -4.66 -2.58 -5.11
N LYS A 87 -5.24 -1.80 -6.04
CA LYS A 87 -5.22 -0.33 -6.01
C LYS A 87 -6.39 0.28 -5.23
N SER A 88 -7.29 -0.54 -4.69
CA SER A 88 -8.48 -0.06 -3.98
C SER A 88 -8.15 0.64 -2.67
N LYS A 89 -8.72 1.84 -2.48
CA LYS A 89 -8.63 2.59 -1.23
C LYS A 89 -9.24 1.82 -0.05
N SER A 90 -10.27 1.01 -0.28
CA SER A 90 -10.89 0.21 0.78
C SER A 90 -9.92 -0.81 1.36
N LEU A 91 -9.17 -1.50 0.49
CA LEU A 91 -8.14 -2.45 0.88
C LEU A 91 -7.02 -1.77 1.67
N ALA A 92 -6.50 -0.65 1.16
CA ALA A 92 -5.47 0.12 1.85
C ALA A 92 -5.92 0.57 3.25
N LYS A 93 -7.18 0.99 3.43
CA LYS A 93 -7.71 1.31 4.77
C LYS A 93 -7.75 0.10 5.70
N LYS A 94 -8.09 -1.10 5.19
CA LYS A 94 -8.06 -2.34 5.99
C LYS A 94 -6.64 -2.67 6.43
N ILE A 95 -5.65 -2.55 5.54
CA ILE A 95 -4.23 -2.76 5.84
C ILE A 95 -3.76 -1.79 6.92
N VAL A 96 -4.05 -0.48 6.78
CA VAL A 96 -3.70 0.54 7.79
C VAL A 96 -4.23 0.18 9.16
N LYS A 97 -5.49 -0.28 9.23
CA LYS A 97 -6.12 -0.68 10.50
C LYS A 97 -5.49 -1.95 11.09
N LYS A 98 -5.29 -2.99 10.28
CA LYS A 98 -4.74 -4.29 10.71
C LYS A 98 -3.27 -4.17 11.15
N LEU A 99 -2.49 -3.33 10.48
CA LEU A 99 -1.07 -3.11 10.76
C LEU A 99 -0.77 -1.88 11.62
N ALA A 100 -1.80 -1.16 12.08
CA ALA A 100 -1.64 -0.02 12.97
C ALA A 100 -0.70 1.07 12.42
N LEU A 101 -0.76 1.36 11.11
CA LEU A 101 0.18 2.24 10.41
C LEU A 101 -0.18 3.74 10.50
N GLN A 102 -1.07 4.11 11.42
CA GLN A 102 -1.53 5.50 11.58
C GLN A 102 -0.57 6.35 12.42
N ILE A 103 0.25 5.73 13.26
CA ILE A 103 1.20 6.43 14.12
C ILE A 103 2.58 6.33 13.50
N THR A 104 3.22 7.47 13.27
CA THR A 104 4.59 7.55 12.75
C THR A 104 5.46 8.34 13.72
N LEU A 105 6.69 7.86 13.93
CA LEU A 105 7.69 8.57 14.71
C LEU A 105 8.25 9.72 13.88
N GLN A 106 8.20 10.95 14.39
CA GLN A 106 8.91 12.07 13.78
C GLN A 106 10.28 12.24 14.43
N PRO A 107 11.37 12.08 13.67
CA PRO A 107 12.70 12.39 14.18
C PRO A 107 12.78 13.90 14.49
N LYS A 108 13.43 14.26 15.61
CA LYS A 108 13.71 15.65 15.99
C LYS A 108 14.84 16.31 15.17
N LEU A 109 15.33 15.62 14.14
CA LEU A 109 16.52 16.03 13.39
C LEU A 109 16.16 17.08 12.33
N ASN A 110 17.05 18.07 12.16
CA ASN A 110 16.97 19.01 11.04
C ASN A 110 17.14 18.28 9.71
N VAL A 111 16.62 18.85 8.61
CA VAL A 111 16.67 18.23 7.27
C VAL A 111 18.10 17.84 6.87
N PHE A 112 19.07 18.73 7.12
CA PHE A 112 20.48 18.46 6.85
C PHE A 112 21.03 17.30 7.70
N GLN A 113 20.79 17.30 9.01
CA GLN A 113 21.21 16.21 9.90
C GLN A 113 20.57 14.87 9.49
N LYS A 114 19.31 14.88 9.05
CA LYS A 114 18.65 13.70 8.52
C LYS A 114 19.39 13.19 7.28
N LYS A 115 19.73 14.07 6.33
CA LYS A 115 20.47 13.72 5.11
C LYS A 115 21.88 13.19 5.41
N CYS A 116 22.63 13.83 6.29
CA CYS A 116 23.94 13.32 6.73
C CYS A 116 23.84 11.93 7.36
N LYS A 117 22.83 11.70 8.22
CA LYS A 117 22.62 10.39 8.83
C LYS A 117 22.27 9.31 7.80
N ILE A 118 21.49 9.65 6.78
CA ILE A 118 21.18 8.75 5.65
C ILE A 118 22.46 8.46 4.85
N ALA A 119 23.25 9.49 4.52
CA ALA A 119 24.50 9.33 3.80
C ALA A 119 25.48 8.41 4.54
N LEU A 120 25.63 8.57 5.86
CA LEU A 120 26.45 7.69 6.69
C LEU A 120 25.92 6.25 6.70
N LYS A 121 24.60 6.06 6.82
CA LYS A 121 23.98 4.72 6.76
C LYS A 121 24.23 4.04 5.40
N ASN A 122 24.08 4.79 4.30
CA ASN A 122 24.30 4.26 2.96
C ASN A 122 25.78 3.93 2.72
N LEU A 123 26.69 4.75 3.21
CA LEU A 123 28.12 4.45 3.18
C LEU A 123 28.43 3.18 3.97
N HIS A 124 27.84 3.00 5.15
CA HIS A 124 27.95 1.75 5.91
C HIS A 124 27.39 0.53 5.15
N PHE A 125 26.27 0.70 4.46
CA PHE A 125 25.66 -0.34 3.62
C PHE A 125 26.60 -0.77 2.49
N GLU A 126 27.12 0.19 1.71
CA GLU A 126 28.06 -0.08 0.61
C GLU A 126 29.37 -0.71 1.10
N CYS A 127 29.86 -0.30 2.28
CA CYS A 127 31.01 -0.92 2.93
C CYS A 127 30.73 -2.30 3.55
N ARG A 128 29.60 -2.94 3.24
CA ARG A 128 29.17 -4.27 3.72
C ARG A 128 29.14 -4.43 5.24
N LYS A 129 29.04 -3.33 5.99
CA LYS A 129 28.75 -3.41 7.42
C LYS A 129 27.27 -3.78 7.58
N LYS A 130 26.96 -4.72 8.48
CA LYS A 130 25.57 -5.10 8.77
C LYS A 130 24.79 -3.84 9.13
N VAL A 131 23.84 -3.47 8.27
CA VAL A 131 22.92 -2.38 8.57
C VAL A 131 21.86 -2.94 9.50
N GLU A 132 21.82 -2.44 10.73
CA GLU A 132 20.78 -2.77 11.68
C GLU A 132 19.42 -2.27 11.15
N ASP A 133 18.44 -3.17 11.15
CA ASP A 133 17.07 -2.81 10.83
C ASP A 133 16.58 -1.69 11.76
N PRO A 134 15.79 -0.74 11.25
CA PRO A 134 15.23 0.30 12.09
C PRO A 134 14.36 -0.33 13.19
N GLN A 135 14.75 -0.10 14.44
CA GLN A 135 13.92 -0.49 15.58
C GLN A 135 12.70 0.43 15.66
N GLU A 136 11.51 -0.14 15.54
CA GLU A 136 10.23 0.57 15.55
C GLU A 136 9.38 0.16 16.76
N ILE A 137 8.54 1.08 17.23
CA ILE A 137 7.54 0.77 18.27
C ILE A 137 6.36 0.08 17.58
N GLU A 138 5.98 -1.08 18.10
CA GLU A 138 4.83 -1.82 17.60
C GLU A 138 3.55 -1.33 18.26
N TYR A 139 2.59 -0.92 17.44
CA TYR A 139 1.28 -0.46 17.87
C TYR A 139 0.19 -1.45 17.44
N GLU A 140 -0.92 -1.46 18.17
CA GLU A 140 -2.12 -2.23 17.84
C GLU A 140 -3.38 -1.41 18.16
N ASN A 141 -4.50 -1.79 17.53
CA ASN A 141 -5.83 -1.24 17.82
C ASN A 141 -5.90 0.29 17.79
N ILE A 142 -5.34 0.89 16.72
CA ILE A 142 -5.36 2.34 16.55
C ILE A 142 -6.70 2.78 15.97
N TYR A 143 -7.31 3.76 16.61
CA TYR A 143 -8.48 4.47 16.12
C TYR A 143 -8.26 5.97 16.25
N PHE A 144 -8.36 6.70 15.15
CA PHE A 144 -8.24 8.15 15.12
C PHE A 144 -9.38 8.76 14.31
N LYS A 145 -10.21 9.58 14.97
CA LYS A 145 -11.46 10.10 14.38
C LYS A 145 -11.28 11.39 13.57
N LYS A 146 -10.18 12.13 13.76
CA LYS A 146 -10.02 13.45 13.13
C LYS A 146 -9.57 13.36 11.66
N ILE A 147 -9.95 14.38 10.89
CA ILE A 147 -9.59 14.55 9.47
C ILE A 147 -8.17 15.11 9.30
N LYS A 148 -7.68 15.90 10.27
CA LYS A 148 -6.33 16.48 10.23
C LYS A 148 -5.37 15.68 11.12
N PRO A 149 -4.10 15.53 10.71
CA PRO A 149 -3.09 14.87 11.54
C PRO A 149 -2.88 15.63 12.84
N LYS A 150 -2.57 14.89 13.91
CA LYS A 150 -2.26 15.49 15.21
C LYS A 150 -0.93 14.96 15.74
N PHE A 151 -0.20 15.83 16.42
CA PHE A 151 1.07 15.52 17.04
C PHE A 151 0.91 15.33 18.54
N TYR A 152 1.65 14.38 19.09
CA TYR A 152 1.78 14.15 20.53
C TYR A 152 3.25 13.87 20.86
N TYR A 153 3.58 13.93 22.15
CA TYR A 153 4.85 13.40 22.64
C TYR A 153 4.61 12.13 23.44
N LEU A 154 5.41 11.11 23.17
CA LEU A 154 5.46 9.87 23.91
C LEU A 154 6.74 9.88 24.74
N LYS A 155 6.61 9.96 26.06
CA LYS A 155 7.72 9.83 26.99
C LYS A 155 7.74 8.39 27.48
N ILE A 156 8.74 7.64 27.04
CA ILE A 156 8.92 6.25 27.45
C ILE A 156 9.77 6.27 28.72
N LEU A 157 9.25 5.69 29.79
CA LEU A 157 9.98 5.55 31.04
C LEU A 157 10.82 4.27 30.91
N ASP A 158 10.13 3.12 30.88
CA ASP A 158 10.73 1.79 30.88
C ASP A 158 10.05 0.87 29.85
N GLU A 159 10.41 -0.41 29.86
CA GLU A 159 9.77 -1.46 29.05
C GLU A 159 8.26 -1.56 29.32
N SER A 160 7.85 -1.29 30.55
CA SER A 160 6.46 -1.49 30.99
C SER A 160 5.61 -0.23 30.97
N PHE A 161 6.19 0.97 31.01
CA PHE A 161 5.43 2.21 31.26
C PHE A 161 5.78 3.35 30.30
N PHE A 162 4.75 4.09 29.91
CA PHE A 162 4.88 5.28 29.07
C PHE A 162 3.85 6.36 29.43
N GLU A 163 4.19 7.58 29.08
CA GLU A 163 3.38 8.78 29.28
C GLU A 163 3.09 9.44 27.92
N VAL A 164 1.83 9.79 27.69
CA VAL A 164 1.40 10.56 26.52
C VAL A 164 1.26 12.02 26.96
N LEU A 165 2.00 12.89 26.31
CA LEU A 165 2.02 14.33 26.56
C LEU A 165 1.44 15.08 25.35
N ASP A 166 0.82 16.23 25.62
CA ASP A 166 0.41 17.15 24.56
C ASP A 166 1.60 17.93 23.98
N LEU A 167 1.38 18.75 22.95
CA LEU A 167 2.39 19.62 22.36
C LEU A 167 3.09 20.53 23.38
N ASN A 168 2.38 20.96 24.42
CA ASN A 168 2.91 21.77 25.52
C ASN A 168 3.62 20.93 26.60
N LYS A 169 3.92 19.65 26.32
CA LYS A 169 4.51 18.68 27.26
C LYS A 169 3.69 18.42 28.53
N LYS A 170 2.44 18.87 28.59
CA LYS A 170 1.52 18.54 29.68
C LYS A 170 1.09 17.08 29.56
N MET A 171 1.14 16.34 30.67
CA MET A 171 0.70 14.94 30.69
C MET A 171 -0.80 14.85 30.40
N LEU A 172 -1.15 14.04 29.41
CA LEU A 172 -2.54 13.71 29.07
C LEU A 172 -2.94 12.36 29.62
N TYR A 173 -2.01 11.39 29.62
CA TYR A 173 -2.29 10.02 30.03
C TYR A 173 -1.00 9.29 30.43
N LYS A 174 -1.11 8.35 31.36
CA LYS A 174 -0.03 7.43 31.76
C LYS A 174 -0.57 6.01 31.70
N SER A 175 0.14 5.11 31.02
CA SER A 175 -0.31 3.73 30.83
C SER A 175 0.86 2.76 30.76
N GLY A 176 0.53 1.48 30.94
CA GLY A 176 1.47 0.39 30.69
C GLY A 176 1.42 -0.11 29.25
N VAL A 177 2.50 -0.74 28.80
CA VAL A 177 2.54 -1.50 27.54
C VAL A 177 1.52 -2.63 27.59
N GLY A 178 0.84 -2.89 26.47
CA GLY A 178 -0.28 -3.82 26.35
C GLY A 178 -1.64 -3.28 26.80
N LYS A 179 -1.71 -2.13 27.46
CA LYS A 179 -2.98 -1.50 27.87
C LYS A 179 -3.48 -0.49 26.85
N GLN A 180 -4.78 -0.51 26.59
CA GLN A 180 -5.42 0.42 25.66
C GLN A 180 -5.47 1.84 26.23
N VAL A 181 -4.85 2.78 25.54
CA VAL A 181 -4.92 4.21 25.83
C VAL A 181 -6.12 4.80 25.13
N LYS A 182 -7.03 5.44 25.88
CA LYS A 182 -8.20 6.13 25.33
C LYS A 182 -8.10 7.63 25.61
N LEU A 183 -7.95 8.40 24.54
CA LEU A 183 -8.01 9.87 24.53
C LEU A 183 -9.27 10.30 23.77
N LYS A 184 -9.69 11.57 23.95
CA LYS A 184 -10.93 12.13 23.36
C LYS A 184 -11.16 11.84 21.87
N ASN A 185 -10.10 11.67 21.07
CA ASN A 185 -10.20 11.40 19.63
C ASN A 185 -9.21 10.34 19.11
N LEU A 186 -8.52 9.66 20.03
CA LEU A 186 -7.44 8.72 19.69
C LEU A 186 -7.49 7.56 20.68
N SER A 187 -7.54 6.35 20.16
CA SER A 187 -7.30 5.13 20.93
C SER A 187 -6.15 4.37 20.31
N PHE A 188 -5.26 3.81 21.10
CA PHE A 188 -4.19 2.92 20.62
C PHE A 188 -3.66 2.05 21.76
N THR A 189 -3.00 0.95 21.40
CA THR A 189 -2.27 0.09 22.33
C THR A 189 -0.83 0.00 21.84
N ILE A 190 0.15 0.10 22.74
CA ILE A 190 1.55 -0.18 22.43
C ILE A 190 1.79 -1.64 22.77
N LYS A 191 2.25 -2.43 21.80
CA LYS A 191 2.55 -3.85 22.00
C LYS A 191 3.97 -4.07 22.48
N LYS A 192 4.94 -3.40 21.86
CA LYS A 192 6.36 -3.59 22.12
C LYS A 192 7.12 -2.28 21.95
N ILE A 193 8.03 -2.01 22.89
CA ILE A 193 8.92 -0.85 22.87
C ILE A 193 10.37 -1.35 22.79
N PRO A 194 11.13 -1.00 21.74
CA PRO A 194 12.56 -1.29 21.69
C PRO A 194 13.35 -0.53 22.76
N ILE A 195 14.38 -1.20 23.31
CA ILE A 195 15.25 -0.69 24.40
C ILE A 195 15.87 0.67 24.04
N VAL A 196 16.16 0.90 22.76
CA VAL A 196 16.75 2.14 22.24
C VAL A 196 15.90 3.38 22.56
N PHE A 197 14.62 3.21 22.90
CA PHE A 197 13.70 4.30 23.19
C PHE A 197 13.44 4.54 24.69
N PHE A 198 14.04 3.77 25.59
CA PHE A 198 13.86 3.97 27.04
C PHE A 198 14.40 5.33 27.49
N ASN A 199 13.72 5.94 28.47
CA ASN A 199 13.97 7.29 28.97
C ASN A 199 14.01 8.40 27.90
N LYS A 200 13.41 8.20 26.72
CA LYS A 200 13.36 9.20 25.64
C LYS A 200 11.95 9.73 25.42
N THR A 201 11.90 11.03 25.10
CA THR A 201 10.67 11.70 24.66
C THR A 201 10.65 11.78 23.14
N LEU A 202 9.77 10.98 22.53
CA LEU A 202 9.58 10.86 21.09
C LEU A 202 8.42 11.74 20.64
N LYS A 203 8.56 12.39 19.48
CA LYS A 203 7.43 13.09 18.86
C LYS A 203 6.73 12.11 17.94
N ILE A 204 5.44 11.91 18.14
CA ILE A 204 4.61 11.05 17.30
C ILE A 204 3.64 11.88 16.48
N ARG A 205 3.45 11.48 15.23
CA ARG A 205 2.44 12.03 14.33
C ARG A 205 1.38 10.97 14.10
N VAL A 206 0.13 11.32 14.37
CA VAL A 206 -1.03 10.46 14.17
C VAL A 206 -1.78 10.96 12.95
N ASP A 207 -1.78 10.13 11.91
CA ASP A 207 -2.41 10.41 10.63
C ASP A 207 -3.84 9.80 10.57
N PRO A 208 -4.81 10.52 9.99
CA PRO A 208 -6.11 9.95 9.61
C PRO A 208 -5.95 8.70 8.76
N VAL A 209 -6.87 7.73 8.92
CA VAL A 209 -6.85 6.46 8.18
C VAL A 209 -6.76 6.70 6.68
N ASP A 210 -7.50 7.68 6.15
CA ASP A 210 -7.49 8.02 4.73
C ASP A 210 -6.11 8.49 4.22
N THR A 211 -5.43 9.34 5.00
CA THR A 211 -4.11 9.84 4.63
C THR A 211 -3.04 8.76 4.74
N ALA A 212 -3.12 7.88 5.74
CA ALA A 212 -2.24 6.73 5.88
C ALA A 212 -2.46 5.73 4.72
N ALA A 213 -3.72 5.49 4.33
CA ALA A 213 -4.06 4.60 3.22
C ALA A 213 -3.52 5.14 1.87
N GLN A 214 -3.60 6.45 1.65
CA GLN A 214 -3.03 7.08 0.45
C GLN A 214 -1.51 6.93 0.38
N LYS A 215 -0.79 7.00 1.51
CA LYS A 215 0.66 6.75 1.54
C LYS A 215 0.98 5.33 1.09
N ILE A 216 0.29 4.33 1.66
CA ILE A 216 0.47 2.93 1.28
C ILE A 216 0.19 2.70 -0.20
N LEU A 217 -0.90 3.27 -0.73
CA LEU A 217 -1.24 3.13 -2.15
C LEU A 217 -0.19 3.72 -3.09
N LYS A 218 0.48 4.81 -2.71
CA LYS A 218 1.57 5.39 -3.51
C LYS A 218 2.80 4.49 -3.56
N ASP A 219 3.03 3.72 -2.50
CA ASP A 219 4.18 2.82 -2.38
C ASP A 219 3.92 1.44 -3.02
N ILE A 220 2.65 1.06 -3.24
CA ILE A 220 2.28 -0.18 -3.94
C ILE A 220 2.30 0.04 -5.45
N LYS A 221 3.06 -0.80 -6.17
CA LYS A 221 3.08 -0.87 -7.63
C LYS A 221 2.60 -2.25 -8.06
N VAL A 222 1.63 -2.26 -8.97
CA VAL A 222 1.14 -3.48 -9.62
C VAL A 222 1.60 -3.43 -11.07
N ILE A 223 2.40 -4.40 -11.48
CA ILE A 223 2.99 -4.53 -12.81
C ILE A 223 2.42 -5.80 -13.43
N LYS A 224 1.82 -5.68 -14.61
CA LYS A 224 1.45 -6.85 -15.43
C LYS A 224 2.64 -7.22 -16.29
N ASP A 225 2.94 -8.51 -16.39
CA ASP A 225 3.91 -8.97 -17.37
C ASP A 225 3.33 -8.80 -18.79
N LYS A 226 4.13 -8.25 -19.71
CA LYS A 226 3.71 -8.06 -21.10
C LYS A 226 3.72 -9.38 -21.88
N SER A 227 4.60 -10.31 -21.50
CA SER A 227 4.74 -11.62 -22.15
C SER A 227 3.75 -12.64 -21.60
N ALA A 228 3.35 -12.50 -20.34
CA ALA A 228 2.45 -13.42 -19.65
C ALA A 228 1.39 -12.63 -18.87
N PRO A 229 0.27 -12.24 -19.50
CA PRO A 229 -0.73 -11.34 -18.90
C PRO A 229 -1.39 -11.91 -17.63
N ASN A 230 -1.33 -13.24 -17.46
CA ASN A 230 -1.79 -13.97 -16.28
C ASN A 230 -0.92 -13.70 -15.04
N TYR A 231 0.30 -13.20 -15.20
CA TYR A 231 1.18 -12.90 -14.07
C TYR A 231 1.08 -11.43 -13.66
N LEU A 232 0.72 -11.23 -12.40
CA LEU A 232 0.72 -9.93 -11.73
C LEU A 232 1.85 -9.88 -10.72
N THR A 233 2.71 -8.88 -10.87
CA THR A 233 3.80 -8.61 -9.94
C THR A 233 3.46 -7.42 -9.07
N ILE A 234 3.38 -7.63 -7.77
CA ILE A 234 3.10 -6.58 -6.79
C ILE A 234 4.39 -6.24 -6.06
N LYS A 235 4.79 -4.97 -6.13
CA LYS A 235 5.98 -4.44 -5.46
C LYS A 235 5.58 -3.38 -4.43
N THR A 236 6.22 -3.42 -3.27
CA THR A 236 6.09 -2.36 -2.25
C THR A 236 7.45 -1.98 -1.69
N LYS A 237 7.59 -0.75 -1.17
CA LYS A 237 8.85 -0.20 -0.68
C LYS A 237 8.73 0.38 0.72
N ASN A 238 9.67 0.08 1.61
CA ASN A 238 9.76 0.70 2.94
C ASN A 238 11.19 0.60 3.51
N GLU A 239 11.49 1.35 4.57
CA GLU A 239 12.77 1.34 5.28
C GLU A 239 12.97 0.08 6.12
N SER A 240 11.89 -0.55 6.60
CA SER A 240 11.93 -1.77 7.42
C SER A 240 11.62 -3.02 6.59
N ARG A 241 12.59 -3.94 6.47
CA ARG A 241 12.43 -5.22 5.75
C ARG A 241 11.19 -6.00 6.21
N TYR A 242 11.01 -6.11 7.53
CA TYR A 242 9.88 -6.84 8.12
C TYR A 242 8.55 -6.20 7.81
N LEU A 243 8.48 -4.86 7.87
CA LEU A 243 7.25 -4.14 7.63
C LEU A 243 6.83 -4.24 6.15
N VAL A 244 7.78 -4.16 5.21
CA VAL A 244 7.48 -4.37 3.77
C VAL A 244 6.87 -5.75 3.55
N ALA A 245 7.51 -6.80 4.06
CA ALA A 245 7.02 -8.18 3.90
C ALA A 245 5.63 -8.35 4.56
N LYS A 246 5.43 -7.78 5.75
CA LYS A 246 4.16 -7.85 6.47
C LYS A 246 3.03 -7.12 5.73
N ILE A 247 3.29 -5.96 5.12
CA ILE A 247 2.33 -5.26 4.26
C ILE A 247 1.94 -6.15 3.09
N LEU A 248 2.92 -6.71 2.38
CA LEU A 248 2.68 -7.52 1.19
C LEU A 248 1.91 -8.80 1.51
N ASN A 249 2.30 -9.53 2.56
CA ASN A 249 1.60 -10.73 3.01
C ASN A 249 0.17 -10.40 3.45
N THR A 250 -0.03 -9.33 4.22
CA THR A 250 -1.37 -8.90 4.65
C THR A 250 -2.25 -8.53 3.46
N LEU A 251 -1.66 -7.91 2.42
CA LEU A 251 -2.37 -7.56 1.19
C LEU A 251 -2.80 -8.82 0.42
N MET A 252 -1.94 -9.84 0.35
CA MET A 252 -2.29 -11.13 -0.24
C MET A 252 -3.37 -11.86 0.55
N ASP A 253 -3.26 -11.92 1.88
CA ASP A 253 -4.28 -12.55 2.74
C ASP A 253 -5.66 -11.91 2.54
N LEU A 254 -5.72 -10.58 2.50
CA LEU A 254 -6.97 -9.84 2.30
C LEU A 254 -7.55 -10.05 0.91
N TYR A 255 -6.72 -10.31 -0.09
CA TYR A 255 -7.19 -10.66 -1.43
C TYR A 255 -7.74 -12.09 -1.48
N LEU A 256 -7.05 -13.05 -0.86
CA LEU A 256 -7.57 -14.43 -0.74
C LEU A 256 -8.90 -14.48 0.03
N GLU A 257 -9.04 -13.69 1.10
CA GLU A 257 -10.32 -13.53 1.81
C GLU A 257 -11.41 -12.93 0.92
N HIS A 258 -11.06 -11.98 0.06
CA HIS A 258 -12.01 -11.38 -0.88
C HIS A 258 -12.50 -12.40 -1.91
N LEU A 259 -11.59 -13.16 -2.55
CA LEU A 259 -11.94 -14.21 -3.51
C LEU A 259 -12.85 -15.27 -2.88
N LYS A 260 -12.54 -15.71 -1.65
CA LYS A 260 -13.40 -16.65 -0.91
C LYS A 260 -14.79 -16.08 -0.65
N LYS A 261 -14.90 -14.78 -0.37
CA LYS A 261 -16.19 -14.13 -0.14
C LYS A 261 -17.00 -14.03 -1.42
N GLU A 262 -16.38 -13.65 -2.54
CA GLU A 262 -17.06 -13.59 -3.83
C GLU A 262 -17.54 -14.97 -4.28
N GLN A 263 -16.69 -16.00 -4.14
CA GLN A 263 -17.09 -17.37 -4.44
C GLN A 263 -18.30 -17.82 -3.62
N LYS A 264 -18.36 -17.49 -2.32
CA LYS A 264 -19.51 -17.82 -1.48
C LYS A 264 -20.79 -17.13 -1.95
N VAL A 265 -20.71 -15.86 -2.33
CA VAL A 265 -21.87 -15.09 -2.84
C VAL A 265 -22.35 -15.71 -4.16
N LEU A 266 -21.43 -16.01 -5.09
CA LEU A 266 -21.78 -16.65 -6.37
C LEU A 266 -22.47 -18.00 -6.17
N VAL A 267 -21.95 -18.85 -5.28
CA VAL A 267 -22.58 -20.14 -4.98
C VAL A 267 -23.98 -19.96 -4.39
N GLN A 268 -24.16 -18.99 -3.49
CA GLN A 268 -25.48 -18.70 -2.91
C GLN A 268 -26.48 -18.20 -3.97
N ASP A 269 -26.04 -17.33 -4.88
CA ASP A 269 -26.89 -16.82 -5.95
C ASP A 269 -27.25 -17.91 -6.97
N GLN A 270 -26.31 -18.80 -7.30
CA GLN A 270 -26.56 -19.95 -8.16
C GLN A 270 -27.55 -20.94 -7.53
N LEU A 271 -27.39 -21.26 -6.24
CA LEU A 271 -28.33 -22.12 -5.52
C LEU A 271 -29.73 -21.50 -5.52
N LYS A 272 -29.84 -20.20 -5.22
CA LYS A 272 -31.13 -19.48 -5.23
C LYS A 272 -31.77 -19.45 -6.62
N TYR A 273 -30.97 -19.32 -7.67
CA TYR A 273 -31.46 -19.40 -9.05
C TYR A 273 -31.98 -20.80 -9.38
N LEU A 274 -31.23 -21.85 -9.00
CA LEU A 274 -31.63 -23.24 -9.22
C LEU A 274 -32.90 -23.61 -8.46
N GLU A 275 -33.05 -23.15 -7.21
CA GLU A 275 -34.28 -23.29 -6.42
C GLU A 275 -35.46 -22.63 -7.13
N LYS A 276 -35.33 -21.36 -7.55
CA LYS A 276 -36.38 -20.68 -8.33
C LYS A 276 -36.73 -21.41 -9.62
N ARG A 277 -35.72 -21.96 -10.30
CA ARG A 277 -35.92 -22.69 -11.55
C ARG A 277 -36.63 -24.02 -11.31
N LYS A 278 -36.29 -24.73 -10.23
CA LYS A 278 -36.99 -25.94 -9.78
C LYS A 278 -38.46 -25.64 -9.49
N ASP A 279 -38.74 -24.60 -8.69
CA ASP A 279 -40.12 -24.23 -8.35
C ASP A 279 -40.94 -23.84 -9.60
N SER A 280 -40.32 -23.16 -10.57
CA SER A 280 -40.95 -22.86 -11.86
C SER A 280 -41.27 -24.13 -12.65
N LEU A 281 -40.32 -25.07 -12.74
CA LEU A 281 -40.53 -26.32 -13.47
C LEU A 281 -41.59 -27.20 -12.81
N GLU A 282 -41.66 -27.22 -11.47
CA GLU A 282 -42.73 -27.92 -10.74
C GLU A 282 -44.09 -27.33 -11.09
N LYS A 283 -44.23 -26.00 -11.11
CA LYS A 283 -45.47 -25.34 -11.54
C LYS A 283 -45.83 -25.65 -12.99
N ASP A 284 -44.85 -25.60 -13.90
CA ASP A 284 -45.05 -25.94 -15.31
C ASP A 284 -45.49 -27.41 -15.49
N LEU A 285 -44.94 -28.33 -14.69
CA LEU A 285 -45.37 -29.73 -14.67
C LEU A 285 -46.81 -29.89 -14.15
N PHE A 286 -47.16 -29.24 -13.03
CA PHE A 286 -48.53 -29.30 -12.49
C PHE A 286 -49.56 -28.77 -13.48
N THR A 287 -49.30 -27.61 -14.10
CA THR A 287 -50.18 -27.05 -15.15
C THR A 287 -50.30 -27.97 -16.36
N PHE A 288 -49.21 -28.64 -16.77
CA PHE A 288 -49.25 -29.64 -17.83
C PHE A 288 -50.13 -30.84 -17.45
N TYR A 289 -50.01 -31.38 -16.23
CA TYR A 289 -50.85 -32.48 -15.75
C TYR A 289 -52.33 -32.10 -15.69
N GLU A 290 -52.68 -30.90 -15.21
CA GLU A 290 -54.06 -30.40 -15.22
C GLU A 290 -54.62 -30.32 -16.64
N HIS A 291 -53.82 -29.84 -17.60
CA HIS A 291 -54.20 -29.80 -19.01
C HIS A 291 -54.44 -31.21 -19.59
N LEU A 292 -53.58 -32.17 -19.24
CA LEU A 292 -53.66 -33.55 -19.69
C LEU A 292 -54.89 -34.26 -19.09
N GLU A 293 -55.16 -34.05 -17.80
CA GLU A 293 -56.37 -34.58 -17.14
C GLU A 293 -57.65 -34.01 -17.76
N LYS A 294 -57.67 -32.70 -18.03
CA LYS A 294 -58.79 -32.04 -18.73
C LYS A 294 -58.99 -32.60 -20.13
N TYR A 295 -57.92 -32.81 -20.89
CA TYR A 295 -57.97 -33.43 -22.21
C TYR A 295 -58.54 -34.85 -22.16
N LEU A 296 -58.05 -35.69 -21.23
CA LEU A 296 -58.55 -37.05 -21.04
C LEU A 296 -60.03 -37.08 -20.64
N LYS A 297 -60.46 -36.22 -19.72
CA LYS A 297 -61.88 -36.12 -19.32
C LYS A 297 -62.80 -35.69 -20.47
N THR A 298 -62.28 -34.88 -21.40
CA THR A 298 -63.06 -34.35 -22.53
C THR A 298 -63.13 -35.34 -23.70
N ASN A 299 -62.06 -36.10 -23.96
CA ASN A 299 -61.96 -36.94 -25.16
C ASN A 299 -62.10 -38.46 -24.92
N VAL A 300 -62.01 -38.93 -23.67
CA VAL A 300 -62.13 -40.37 -23.34
C VAL A 300 -63.53 -40.73 -22.82
N LYS A 301 -64.38 -39.75 -22.50
CA LYS A 301 -65.79 -39.97 -22.09
C LYS A 301 -66.76 -40.23 -23.25
N ASP A 302 -66.34 -40.05 -24.50
CA ASP A 302 -67.16 -40.28 -25.70
C ASP A 302 -66.90 -41.67 -26.36
N LYS A 303 -66.59 -42.69 -25.55
CA LYS A 303 -66.55 -44.09 -25.98
C LYS A 303 -67.35 -44.98 -25.05
#